data_AF-A0A849SRA0-F1
#
_entry.id   AF-A0A849SRA0-F1
#
_cell.length_a   1.000
_cell.length_b   1.000
_cell.length_c   1.000
_cell.angle_alpha   90.00
_cell.angle_beta   90.00
_cell.angle_gamma   90.00
#
_symmetry.space_group_name_H-M   'P 1'
#
loop_
_entity.id
_entity.type
_entity.pdbx_description
1 polymer ?
#
loop_
_entity_poly.entity_id
_entity_poly.type
_entity_poly.pdbx_seq_one_letter_code
_entity_poly.pdbx_strand_id
1 'polypeptide(L)'
;MSPSNESLPVKGKIGSKLKQIVFGCLAITGVVAVIWHGLFPLLHGKSNGHKVYLSPSNKYKAILFNWNGGGGLSPYCYNSISVVSTTVSDDAADNDRYSVYSGGCHAVGDSDYAPTIKWLSGVELEITYNLTQAVHGIDHVVLKGSADSGQVFVIHKNIMPYQPNPPFKRDALKRAPQFYVEAVEKPPPNFTRFRLGNVRNPMFYMQL
;
A
#
# COMPACT_ATOMS: atom_id res chain seq x y z
N MET A 1 69.28 8.87 59.74
CA MET A 1 68.03 9.62 59.53
C MET A 1 67.75 9.59 58.03
N SER A 2 66.64 8.95 57.64
CA SER A 2 65.93 9.01 56.34
C SER A 2 65.47 7.60 55.91
N PRO A 3 64.18 7.26 56.09
CA PRO A 3 63.58 6.12 55.42
C PRO A 3 63.16 6.54 54.00
N SER A 4 63.73 5.88 52.99
CA SER A 4 63.31 5.99 51.60
C SER A 4 62.02 5.18 51.39
N ASN A 5 60.91 5.90 51.21
CA ASN A 5 59.60 5.32 50.91
C ASN A 5 59.56 4.89 49.43
N GLU A 6 59.76 3.60 49.16
CA GLU A 6 59.46 2.99 47.85
C GLU A 6 57.94 2.88 47.68
N SER A 7 57.37 3.81 46.91
CA SER A 7 55.99 3.73 46.45
C SER A 7 55.84 2.62 45.41
N LEU A 8 55.06 1.59 45.75
CA LEU A 8 54.73 0.48 44.85
C LEU A 8 53.93 0.96 43.62
N PRO A 9 54.29 0.54 42.40
CA PRO A 9 53.50 0.82 41.21
C PRO A 9 52.27 -0.09 41.18
N VAL A 10 51.12 0.43 41.60
CA VAL A 10 49.81 -0.22 41.36
C VAL A 10 49.47 -0.07 39.87
N LYS A 11 49.99 -0.99 39.05
CA LYS A 11 49.69 -1.10 37.62
C LYS A 11 48.25 -1.64 37.47
N GLY A 12 47.29 -0.74 37.57
CA GLY A 12 45.86 -1.03 37.53
C GLY A 12 45.43 -1.75 36.24
N LYS A 13 45.17 -3.05 36.33
CA LYS A 13 44.55 -3.91 35.29
C LYS A 13 43.07 -3.55 34.97
N ILE A 14 42.56 -2.44 35.49
CA ILE A 14 41.16 -2.01 35.38
C ILE A 14 40.86 -1.41 33.98
N GLY A 15 41.89 -0.97 33.24
CA GLY A 15 41.71 -0.28 31.96
C GLY A 15 41.24 -1.12 30.77
N SER A 16 41.39 -2.46 30.79
CA SER A 16 41.05 -3.29 29.62
C SER A 16 39.56 -3.65 29.54
N LYS A 17 38.94 -3.94 30.70
CA LYS A 17 37.51 -4.29 30.79
C LYS A 17 36.61 -3.09 30.52
N LEU A 18 37.00 -1.91 31.02
CA LEU A 18 36.26 -0.68 30.74
C LEU A 18 36.26 -0.33 29.25
N LYS A 19 37.41 -0.48 28.57
CA LYS A 19 37.49 -0.27 27.11
C LYS A 19 36.57 -1.22 26.35
N GLN A 20 36.52 -2.50 26.71
CA GLN A 20 35.64 -3.47 26.05
C GLN A 20 34.15 -3.12 26.22
N ILE A 21 33.74 -2.66 27.41
CA ILE A 21 32.35 -2.25 27.66
C ILE A 21 32.00 -1.02 26.84
N VAL A 22 32.87 0.00 26.83
CA VAL A 22 32.63 1.25 26.07
C VAL A 22 32.50 0.96 24.57
N PHE A 23 33.38 0.13 24.01
CA PHE A 23 33.27 -0.28 22.60
C PHE A 23 31.97 -1.03 22.30
N GLY A 24 31.54 -1.92 23.20
CA GLY A 24 30.27 -2.64 23.06
C GLY A 24 29.06 -1.70 23.03
N CYS A 25 29.00 -0.74 23.96
CA CYS A 25 27.90 0.23 24.00
C CYS A 25 27.83 1.08 22.74
N LEU A 26 28.97 1.58 22.25
CA LEU A 26 29.03 2.37 21.02
C LEU A 26 28.55 1.59 19.80
N ALA A 27 28.97 0.32 19.66
CA ALA A 27 28.52 -0.54 18.57
C ALA A 27 27.00 -0.76 18.59
N ILE A 28 26.41 -0.99 19.77
CA ILE A 28 24.96 -1.17 19.92
C ILE A 28 24.22 0.12 19.56
N THR A 29 24.69 1.28 20.06
CA THR A 29 24.04 2.56 19.72
C THR A 29 24.10 2.86 18.23
N GLY A 30 25.19 2.50 17.55
CA GLY A 30 25.32 2.63 16.10
C GLY A 30 24.29 1.79 15.35
N VAL A 31 24.14 0.51 15.72
CA VAL A 31 23.16 -0.38 15.08
C VAL A 31 21.73 0.11 15.32
N VAL A 32 21.39 0.51 16.56
CA VAL A 32 20.06 1.04 16.87
C VAL A 32 19.78 2.31 16.07
N ALA A 33 20.75 3.23 15.96
CA ALA A 33 20.59 4.45 15.17
C ALA A 33 20.37 4.16 13.67
N VAL A 34 21.11 3.21 13.09
CA VAL A 34 20.94 2.81 11.67
C VAL A 34 19.58 2.15 11.44
N ILE A 35 19.11 1.29 12.36
CA ILE A 35 17.79 0.68 12.24
C ILE A 35 16.69 1.74 12.36
N TRP A 36 16.78 2.62 13.36
CA TRP A 36 15.74 3.60 13.66
C TRP A 36 15.65 4.70 12.61
N HIS A 37 16.78 5.22 12.13
CA HIS A 37 16.81 6.32 11.16
C HIS A 37 16.96 5.87 9.71
N GLY A 38 17.56 4.69 9.47
CA GLY A 38 17.74 4.16 8.12
C GLY A 38 16.61 3.24 7.71
N LEU A 39 16.35 2.18 8.48
CA LEU A 39 15.42 1.13 8.07
C LEU A 39 13.95 1.50 8.32
N PHE A 40 13.64 2.12 9.46
CA PHE A 40 12.26 2.41 9.85
C PHE A 40 11.51 3.32 8.86
N PRO A 41 12.11 4.41 8.33
CA PRO A 41 11.45 5.25 7.32
C PRO A 41 11.29 4.55 5.97
N LEU A 42 12.18 3.61 5.63
CA LEU A 42 12.07 2.81 4.41
C LEU A 42 10.89 1.83 4.49
N LEU A 43 10.58 1.34 5.69
CA LEU A 43 9.42 0.48 5.93
C LEU A 43 8.10 1.28 5.99
N HIS A 44 8.15 2.50 6.53
CA HIS A 44 7.00 3.40 6.61
C HIS A 44 7.05 4.46 5.51
N GLY A 45 7.06 3.98 4.26
CA GLY A 45 7.11 4.84 3.08
C GLY A 45 5.98 5.87 3.11
N LYS A 46 6.33 7.14 3.27
CA LYS A 46 5.38 8.23 3.17
C LYS A 46 4.93 8.36 1.71
N SER A 47 3.64 8.45 1.44
CA SER A 47 3.14 8.68 0.09
C SER A 47 3.78 9.96 -0.50
N ASN A 48 4.22 9.92 -1.75
CA ASN A 48 4.87 11.09 -2.39
C ASN A 48 3.88 12.19 -2.75
N GLY A 49 2.59 11.89 -2.67
CA GLY A 49 1.51 12.85 -2.80
C GLY A 49 0.18 12.16 -2.59
N HIS A 50 -0.82 12.95 -2.23
CA HIS A 50 -2.20 12.50 -2.20
C HIS A 50 -3.13 13.53 -2.84
N LYS A 51 -4.21 13.04 -3.46
CA LYS A 51 -5.29 13.88 -4.01
C LYS A 51 -6.58 13.57 -3.26
N VAL A 52 -7.27 14.60 -2.80
CA VAL A 52 -8.53 14.47 -2.04
C VAL A 52 -9.72 14.78 -2.93
N TYR A 53 -10.71 13.90 -2.92
CA TYR A 53 -11.96 14.01 -3.65
C TYR A 53 -13.12 14.03 -2.64
N LEU A 54 -13.71 15.20 -2.41
CA LEU A 54 -14.85 15.35 -1.52
C LEU A 54 -16.12 14.78 -2.16
N SER A 55 -16.88 14.05 -1.36
CA SER A 55 -18.24 13.64 -1.76
C SER A 55 -19.14 14.87 -1.92
N PRO A 56 -20.18 14.82 -2.78
CA PRO A 56 -21.17 15.89 -2.91
C PRO A 56 -21.85 16.28 -1.59
N SER A 57 -21.89 15.36 -0.62
CA SER A 57 -22.48 15.59 0.70
C SER A 57 -21.50 16.24 1.70
N ASN A 58 -20.21 16.34 1.38
CA ASN A 58 -19.12 16.75 2.28
C ASN A 58 -18.98 15.90 3.56
N LYS A 59 -19.64 14.73 3.63
CA LYS A 59 -19.52 13.81 4.78
C LYS A 59 -18.36 12.82 4.62
N TYR A 60 -18.04 12.48 3.37
CA TYR A 60 -16.98 11.56 3.00
C TYR A 60 -15.97 12.21 2.07
N LYS A 61 -14.77 11.65 2.07
CA LYS A 61 -13.72 11.95 1.10
C LYS A 61 -13.06 10.65 0.64
N ALA A 62 -12.70 10.61 -0.63
CA ALA A 62 -11.83 9.60 -1.19
C ALA A 62 -10.44 10.22 -1.33
N ILE A 63 -9.40 9.51 -0.93
CA ILE A 63 -8.02 9.99 -0.99
C ILE A 63 -7.23 9.01 -1.83
N LEU A 64 -6.67 9.51 -2.92
CA LEU A 64 -5.74 8.78 -3.76
C LEU A 64 -4.33 8.99 -3.20
N PHE A 65 -3.72 7.92 -2.71
CA PHE A 65 -2.32 7.86 -2.31
C PHE A 65 -1.50 7.25 -3.42
N ASN A 66 -0.33 7.84 -3.70
CA ASN A 66 0.64 7.31 -4.64
C ASN A 66 1.98 7.07 -3.94
N TRP A 67 2.47 5.85 -4.03
CA TRP A 67 3.80 5.46 -3.60
C TRP A 67 4.58 5.04 -4.82
N ASN A 68 5.54 5.88 -5.18
CA ASN A 68 6.48 5.60 -6.24
C ASN A 68 7.91 5.79 -5.72
N GLY A 69 8.86 5.12 -6.32
CA GLY A 69 10.23 5.19 -5.85
C GLY A 69 11.01 3.96 -6.25
N GLY A 70 12.10 3.72 -5.52
CA GLY A 70 13.09 2.75 -5.93
C GLY A 70 13.98 3.34 -7.02
N GLY A 71 15.29 3.13 -6.87
CA GLY A 71 16.27 3.52 -7.89
C GLY A 71 16.17 2.61 -9.13
N GLY A 72 17.08 2.81 -10.09
CA GLY A 72 17.02 2.16 -11.40
C GLY A 72 16.97 0.62 -11.41
N LEU A 73 17.31 -0.07 -10.32
CA LEU A 73 17.30 -1.53 -10.24
C LEU A 73 16.01 -2.14 -9.67
N SER A 74 15.16 -1.35 -9.00
CA SER A 74 13.91 -1.86 -8.43
C SER A 74 12.88 -0.73 -8.29
N PRO A 75 12.42 -0.13 -9.41
CA PRO A 75 11.36 0.85 -9.35
C PRO A 75 10.08 0.17 -8.84
N TYR A 76 9.41 0.80 -7.88
CA TYR A 76 8.07 0.43 -7.46
C TYR A 76 7.12 1.60 -7.71
N CYS A 77 5.89 1.27 -8.07
CA CYS A 77 4.82 2.26 -8.15
C CYS A 77 3.48 1.59 -7.84
N TYR A 78 2.83 2.03 -6.78
CA TYR A 78 1.46 1.62 -6.48
C TYR A 78 0.59 2.80 -6.01
N ASN A 79 -0.69 2.65 -6.30
CA ASN A 79 -1.75 3.57 -5.94
C ASN A 79 -2.71 2.86 -4.99
N SER A 80 -3.15 3.56 -3.95
CA SER A 80 -4.22 3.12 -3.05
C SER A 80 -5.25 4.22 -2.97
N ILE A 81 -6.52 3.82 -2.90
CA ILE A 81 -7.62 4.75 -2.68
C ILE A 81 -8.26 4.37 -1.37
N SER A 82 -8.24 5.30 -0.42
CA SER A 82 -8.96 5.16 0.84
C SER A 82 -10.24 5.99 0.83
N VAL A 83 -11.28 5.49 1.47
CA VAL A 83 -12.54 6.21 1.65
C VAL A 83 -12.85 6.35 3.13
N VAL A 84 -12.94 7.59 3.60
CA VAL A 84 -13.12 7.93 5.01
C VAL A 84 -14.13 9.06 5.21
N SER A 85 -14.58 9.26 6.45
CA SER A 85 -15.29 10.49 6.82
C SER A 85 -14.36 11.70 6.67
N THR A 86 -14.91 12.86 6.34
CA THR A 86 -14.16 14.13 6.29
C THR A 86 -13.53 14.53 7.63
N THR A 87 -14.00 13.96 8.74
CA THR A 87 -13.42 14.14 10.08
C THR A 87 -12.09 13.40 10.31
N VAL A 88 -11.79 12.38 9.50
CA VAL A 88 -10.53 11.61 9.60
C VAL A 88 -9.42 12.40 8.92
N SER A 89 -8.25 12.51 9.55
CA SER A 89 -7.08 13.17 8.93
C SER A 89 -6.56 12.36 7.74
N ASP A 90 -5.91 13.03 6.79
CA ASP A 90 -5.38 12.36 5.60
C ASP A 90 -4.31 11.33 5.97
N ASP A 91 -3.45 11.64 6.94
CA ASP A 91 -2.44 10.71 7.47
C ASP A 91 -3.07 9.46 8.12
N ALA A 92 -4.23 9.58 8.77
CA ALA A 92 -4.91 8.43 9.39
C ALA A 92 -5.70 7.60 8.36
N ALA A 93 -6.08 8.23 7.24
CA ALA A 93 -6.71 7.57 6.11
C ALA A 93 -5.72 6.72 5.29
N ASP A 94 -4.42 6.96 5.47
CA ASP A 94 -3.34 6.11 4.96
C ASP A 94 -3.16 4.85 5.82
N ASN A 95 -4.24 4.08 5.93
CA ASN A 95 -4.26 2.80 6.62
C ASN A 95 -5.03 1.79 5.78
N ASP A 96 -4.48 0.59 5.62
CA ASP A 96 -5.04 -0.49 4.80
C ASP A 96 -6.51 -0.84 5.12
N ARG A 97 -6.95 -0.57 6.36
CA ARG A 97 -8.35 -0.77 6.74
C ARG A 97 -9.30 0.08 5.89
N TYR A 98 -8.89 1.30 5.55
CA TYR A 98 -9.68 2.27 4.79
C TYR A 98 -9.50 2.16 3.28
N SER A 99 -8.46 1.45 2.82
CA SER A 99 -8.21 1.22 1.40
C SER A 99 -9.35 0.42 0.78
N VAL A 100 -9.96 0.95 -0.28
CA VAL A 100 -10.99 0.28 -1.09
C VAL A 100 -10.46 -0.14 -2.46
N TYR A 101 -9.30 0.37 -2.85
CA TYR A 101 -8.56 -0.02 -4.04
C TYR A 101 -7.07 0.01 -3.67
N SER A 102 -6.34 -1.02 -4.06
CA SER A 102 -4.87 -1.00 -4.09
C SER A 102 -4.40 -1.75 -5.32
N GLY A 103 -3.51 -1.14 -6.10
CA GLY A 103 -2.96 -1.73 -7.32
C GLY A 103 -1.82 -0.86 -7.84
N GLY A 104 -1.05 -1.36 -8.80
CA GLY A 104 0.08 -0.56 -9.28
C GLY A 104 -0.32 0.67 -10.08
N CYS A 105 0.66 1.54 -10.27
CA CYS A 105 0.51 2.67 -11.18
C CYS A 105 0.59 2.22 -12.64
N HIS A 106 0.15 3.08 -13.55
CA HIS A 106 0.74 3.13 -14.88
C HIS A 106 2.15 3.74 -14.84
N ALA A 107 2.92 3.50 -15.90
CA ALA A 107 4.30 3.93 -16.12
C ALA A 107 4.79 5.12 -15.27
N VAL A 108 5.99 4.96 -14.69
CA VAL A 108 6.65 5.97 -13.85
C VAL A 108 6.81 7.27 -14.64
N GLY A 109 6.11 8.34 -14.22
CA GLY A 109 6.33 9.70 -14.74
C GLY A 109 5.10 10.38 -15.36
N ASP A 110 4.05 9.63 -15.73
CA ASP A 110 2.82 10.24 -16.27
C ASP A 110 1.77 10.43 -15.17
N SER A 111 1.34 11.68 -14.98
CA SER A 111 0.30 12.07 -14.03
C SER A 111 -1.11 11.64 -14.44
N ASP A 112 -1.29 11.23 -15.69
CA ASP A 112 -2.59 11.18 -16.36
C ASP A 112 -3.23 9.78 -16.34
N TYR A 113 -2.53 8.78 -15.78
CA TYR A 113 -2.97 7.38 -15.81
C TYR A 113 -3.14 6.77 -14.41
N ALA A 114 -3.36 7.61 -13.40
CA ALA A 114 -3.88 7.18 -12.11
C ALA A 114 -5.34 6.68 -12.26
N PRO A 115 -5.82 5.80 -11.36
CA PRO A 115 -7.24 5.47 -11.32
C PRO A 115 -8.09 6.75 -11.20
N THR A 116 -9.11 6.87 -12.04
CA THR A 116 -10.02 8.00 -12.03
C THR A 116 -11.07 7.80 -10.94
N ILE A 117 -11.22 8.80 -10.09
CA ILE A 117 -12.16 8.80 -8.98
C ILE A 117 -13.29 9.77 -9.28
N LYS A 118 -14.53 9.28 -9.19
CA LYS A 118 -15.73 10.11 -9.41
C LYS A 118 -16.80 9.75 -8.40
N TRP A 119 -17.28 10.75 -7.66
CA TRP A 119 -18.48 10.58 -6.85
C TRP A 119 -19.73 10.62 -7.74
N LEU A 120 -20.55 9.58 -7.69
CA LEU A 120 -21.85 9.53 -8.38
C LEU A 120 -22.96 10.14 -7.52
N SER A 121 -22.86 9.95 -6.21
CA SER A 121 -23.76 10.51 -5.21
C SER A 121 -23.02 10.80 -3.90
N GLY A 122 -23.73 11.21 -2.85
CA GLY A 122 -23.13 11.44 -1.53
C GLY A 122 -22.57 10.19 -0.85
N VAL A 123 -22.92 8.99 -1.34
CA VAL A 123 -22.58 7.67 -0.77
C VAL A 123 -22.13 6.65 -1.81
N GLU A 124 -21.99 7.04 -3.09
CA GLU A 124 -21.55 6.15 -4.16
C GLU A 124 -20.32 6.74 -4.85
N LEU A 125 -19.26 5.95 -4.87
CA LEU A 125 -17.98 6.26 -5.47
C LEU A 125 -17.73 5.33 -6.65
N GLU A 126 -17.36 5.89 -7.79
CA GLU A 126 -16.86 5.15 -8.94
C GLU A 126 -15.34 5.28 -9.02
N ILE A 127 -14.66 4.14 -9.10
CA ILE A 127 -13.22 4.03 -9.31
C ILE A 127 -13.00 3.33 -10.64
N THR A 128 -12.33 4.04 -11.54
CA THR A 128 -12.01 3.54 -12.87
C THR A 128 -10.51 3.33 -13.01
N TYR A 129 -10.08 2.13 -13.37
CA TYR A 129 -8.68 1.75 -13.47
C TYR A 129 -8.44 0.89 -14.71
N ASN A 130 -7.18 0.62 -15.03
CA ASN A 130 -6.81 -0.28 -16.12
C ASN A 130 -5.76 -1.28 -15.61
N LEU A 131 -6.16 -2.56 -15.52
CA LEU A 131 -5.29 -3.63 -15.02
C LEU A 131 -4.17 -4.03 -16.00
N THR A 132 -4.32 -3.75 -17.30
CA THR A 132 -3.39 -4.23 -18.33
C THR A 132 -2.09 -3.43 -18.42
N GLN A 133 -2.10 -2.20 -17.90
CA GLN A 133 -1.00 -1.24 -18.02
C GLN A 133 -0.30 -1.01 -16.67
N ALA A 134 -0.61 -1.84 -15.69
CA ALA A 134 0.02 -1.77 -14.39
C ALA A 134 1.50 -2.19 -14.51
N VAL A 135 2.43 -1.41 -13.94
CA VAL A 135 3.88 -1.69 -14.06
C VAL A 135 4.20 -3.08 -13.48
N HIS A 136 5.22 -3.76 -14.04
CA HIS A 136 5.71 -5.03 -13.51
C HIS A 136 5.88 -5.00 -11.98
N GLY A 137 5.45 -6.07 -11.29
CA GLY A 137 5.64 -6.24 -9.85
C GLY A 137 4.38 -6.09 -9.00
N ILE A 138 3.18 -6.09 -9.59
CA ILE A 138 1.93 -6.13 -8.84
C ILE A 138 1.40 -7.54 -8.87
N ASP A 139 1.69 -8.28 -7.80
CA ASP A 139 1.19 -9.65 -7.66
C ASP A 139 -0.29 -9.66 -7.19
N HIS A 140 -0.74 -8.56 -6.58
CA HIS A 140 -2.05 -8.47 -5.93
C HIS A 140 -2.75 -7.13 -6.18
N VAL A 141 -4.03 -7.19 -6.50
CA VAL A 141 -4.93 -6.02 -6.58
C VAL A 141 -6.03 -6.21 -5.54
N VAL A 142 -6.22 -5.21 -4.68
CA VAL A 142 -7.28 -5.20 -3.67
C VAL A 142 -8.44 -4.36 -4.20
N LEU A 143 -9.63 -4.95 -4.23
CA LEU A 143 -10.87 -4.28 -4.61
C LEU A 143 -11.91 -4.53 -3.51
N LYS A 144 -12.35 -3.48 -2.81
CA LYS A 144 -13.46 -3.56 -1.84
C LYS A 144 -14.68 -2.87 -2.40
N GLY A 145 -15.83 -3.53 -2.33
CA GLY A 145 -17.12 -2.98 -2.80
C GLY A 145 -17.73 -1.91 -1.90
N SER A 146 -17.15 -1.68 -0.72
CA SER A 146 -17.60 -0.65 0.22
C SER A 146 -16.45 -0.12 1.07
N ALA A 147 -16.61 1.10 1.57
CA ALA A 147 -15.74 1.65 2.61
C ALA A 147 -15.84 0.87 3.92
N ASP A 148 -14.87 1.04 4.83
CA ASP A 148 -14.80 0.41 6.15
C ASP A 148 -16.08 0.63 6.99
N SER A 149 -16.69 1.81 6.87
CA SER A 149 -17.95 2.13 7.55
C SER A 149 -19.17 1.37 7.01
N GLY A 150 -19.07 0.75 5.83
CA GLY A 150 -20.18 0.17 5.09
C GLY A 150 -21.19 1.19 4.53
N GLN A 151 -20.95 2.49 4.72
CA GLN A 151 -21.89 3.55 4.31
C GLN A 151 -21.64 4.10 2.90
N VAL A 152 -20.45 3.88 2.35
CA VAL A 152 -20.09 4.28 0.99
C VAL A 152 -19.92 3.04 0.13
N PHE A 153 -20.67 2.96 -0.97
CA PHE A 153 -20.57 1.92 -1.98
C PHE A 153 -19.53 2.31 -3.03
N VAL A 154 -18.74 1.32 -3.45
CA VAL A 154 -17.63 1.51 -4.38
C VAL A 154 -17.87 0.67 -5.63
N ILE A 155 -18.04 1.35 -6.76
CA ILE A 155 -18.21 0.74 -8.07
C ILE A 155 -16.85 0.74 -8.76
N HIS A 156 -16.37 -0.46 -9.09
CA HIS A 156 -15.10 -0.66 -9.77
C HIS A 156 -15.31 -0.84 -11.27
N LYS A 157 -14.63 -0.04 -12.09
CA LYS A 157 -14.63 -0.14 -13.55
C LYS A 157 -13.23 -0.38 -14.08
N ASN A 158 -13.00 -1.55 -14.66
CA ASN A 158 -11.77 -1.83 -15.39
C ASN A 158 -11.94 -1.39 -16.86
N ILE A 159 -11.20 -0.38 -17.30
CA ILE A 159 -11.06 -0.04 -18.71
C ILE A 159 -9.97 -0.93 -19.27
N MET A 160 -10.36 -1.98 -19.99
CA MET A 160 -9.42 -2.65 -20.87
C MET A 160 -9.18 -1.73 -22.08
N PRO A 161 -7.93 -1.34 -22.38
CA PRO A 161 -7.66 -0.67 -23.64
C PRO A 161 -8.05 -1.64 -24.74
N TYR A 162 -8.87 -1.19 -25.67
CA TYR A 162 -9.18 -1.95 -26.87
C TYR A 162 -7.86 -2.29 -27.57
N GLN A 163 -7.41 -3.53 -27.43
CA GLN A 163 -6.31 -4.07 -28.21
C GLN A 163 -6.92 -4.51 -29.54
N PRO A 164 -6.68 -3.81 -30.66
CA PRO A 164 -7.07 -4.31 -31.96
C PRO A 164 -6.32 -5.63 -32.17
N ASN A 165 -7.04 -6.74 -32.08
CA ASN A 165 -6.62 -8.13 -32.28
C ASN A 165 -5.10 -8.28 -32.52
N PRO A 166 -4.29 -8.54 -31.48
CA PRO A 166 -2.91 -8.92 -31.72
C PRO A 166 -2.92 -10.14 -32.66
N PRO A 167 -2.10 -10.17 -33.72
CA PRO A 167 -2.09 -11.29 -34.65
C PRO A 167 -1.92 -12.58 -33.84
N PHE A 168 -2.93 -13.44 -33.90
CA PHE A 168 -3.04 -14.65 -33.10
C PHE A 168 -1.90 -15.62 -33.47
N LYS A 169 -0.74 -15.47 -32.83
CA LYS A 169 0.36 -16.43 -32.93
C LYS A 169 0.05 -17.58 -31.98
N ARG A 170 -0.28 -18.75 -32.53
CA ARG A 170 -0.63 -19.97 -31.78
C ARG A 170 0.44 -20.42 -30.77
N ASP A 171 1.67 -19.90 -30.87
CA ASP A 171 2.80 -20.34 -30.05
C ASP A 171 2.93 -19.62 -28.70
N ALA A 172 2.13 -18.58 -28.42
CA ALA A 172 2.28 -17.76 -27.21
C ALA A 172 1.45 -18.23 -25.99
N LEU A 173 0.63 -19.27 -26.13
CA LEU A 173 -0.34 -19.67 -25.08
C LEU A 173 0.26 -20.28 -23.81
N LYS A 174 1.58 -20.49 -23.74
CA LYS A 174 2.23 -21.18 -22.60
C LYS A 174 2.71 -20.26 -21.45
N ARG A 175 2.55 -18.94 -21.54
CA ARG A 175 3.19 -18.00 -20.59
C ARG A 175 2.34 -16.81 -20.14
N ALA A 176 1.02 -16.90 -20.20
CA ALA A 176 0.18 -15.86 -19.60
C ALA A 176 0.27 -15.92 -18.06
N PRO A 177 0.63 -14.83 -17.37
CA PRO A 177 0.54 -14.78 -15.91
C PRO A 177 -0.92 -14.92 -15.50
N GLN A 178 -1.21 -15.85 -14.59
CA GLN A 178 -2.54 -15.99 -14.01
C GLN A 178 -2.71 -14.92 -12.93
N PHE A 179 -3.57 -13.94 -13.19
CA PHE A 179 -4.00 -12.98 -12.18
C PHE A 179 -5.11 -13.63 -11.35
N TYR A 180 -4.89 -13.76 -10.04
CA TYR A 180 -5.94 -14.17 -9.11
C TYR A 180 -6.62 -12.92 -8.56
N VAL A 181 -7.92 -12.78 -8.81
CA VAL A 181 -8.74 -11.72 -8.20
C VAL A 181 -9.41 -12.31 -6.97
N GLU A 182 -8.91 -11.96 -5.79
CA GLU A 182 -9.55 -12.34 -4.54
C GLU A 182 -10.64 -11.31 -4.20
N ALA A 183 -11.88 -11.62 -4.58
CA ALA A 183 -13.03 -10.80 -4.21
C ALA A 183 -13.35 -11.04 -2.72
N VAL A 184 -12.94 -10.11 -1.86
CA VAL A 184 -13.32 -10.14 -0.44
C VAL A 184 -14.72 -9.55 -0.29
N GLU A 185 -15.73 -10.35 -0.63
CA GLU A 185 -17.13 -9.97 -0.43
C GLU A 185 -17.50 -10.22 1.04
N LYS A 186 -17.20 -9.26 1.93
CA LYS A 186 -17.84 -9.22 3.24
C LYS A 186 -19.21 -8.56 3.08
N PRO A 187 -20.33 -9.29 3.22
CA PRO A 187 -21.64 -8.65 3.22
C PRO A 187 -21.72 -7.66 4.39
N PRO A 188 -22.28 -6.45 4.18
CA PRO A 188 -22.38 -5.47 5.25
C PRO A 188 -23.23 -6.02 6.42
N PRO A 189 -22.87 -5.74 7.68
CA PRO A 189 -23.45 -6.38 8.86
C PRO A 189 -24.94 -6.09 9.11
N ASN A 190 -25.59 -5.25 8.30
CA ASN A 190 -27.01 -4.87 8.44
C ASN A 190 -27.82 -5.02 7.14
N PHE A 191 -27.47 -5.98 6.27
CA PHE A 191 -28.31 -6.26 5.10
C PHE A 191 -29.42 -7.26 5.46
N THR A 192 -30.60 -6.73 5.80
CA THR A 192 -31.84 -7.52 5.84
C THR A 192 -32.05 -8.11 4.46
N ARG A 193 -31.87 -9.44 4.36
CA ARG A 193 -31.97 -10.22 3.13
C ARG A 193 -33.38 -10.05 2.53
N PHE A 194 -33.54 -9.17 1.53
CA PHE A 194 -34.73 -9.21 0.70
C PHE A 194 -34.74 -10.57 -0.01
N ARG A 195 -35.73 -11.42 0.32
CA ARG A 195 -36.03 -12.63 -0.45
C ARG A 195 -36.40 -12.18 -1.86
N LEU A 196 -35.44 -12.19 -2.77
CA LEU A 196 -35.73 -12.23 -4.19
C LEU A 196 -36.39 -13.58 -4.47
N GLY A 197 -37.66 -13.54 -4.81
CA GLY A 197 -38.40 -14.71 -5.27
C GLY A 197 -37.69 -15.31 -6.48
N ASN A 198 -37.29 -16.57 -6.33
CA ASN A 198 -37.09 -17.58 -7.37
C ASN A 198 -36.76 -17.05 -8.79
N VAL A 199 -35.59 -16.44 -8.96
CA VAL A 199 -34.99 -16.24 -10.30
C VAL A 199 -34.08 -17.42 -10.55
N ARG A 200 -34.48 -18.29 -11.49
CA ARG A 200 -33.67 -19.41 -11.98
C ARG A 200 -32.40 -18.84 -12.64
N ASN A 201 -31.24 -19.18 -12.09
CA ASN A 201 -29.87 -19.10 -12.63
C ASN A 201 -29.40 -17.79 -13.30
N PRO A 202 -28.37 -17.13 -12.74
CA PRO A 202 -27.31 -16.51 -13.54
C PRO A 202 -26.12 -17.47 -13.63
N MET A 203 -25.98 -18.08 -14.80
CA MET A 203 -24.78 -18.79 -15.23
C MET A 203 -23.74 -17.70 -15.56
N PHE A 204 -22.80 -17.44 -14.65
CA PHE A 204 -21.65 -16.56 -14.93
C PHE A 204 -20.69 -17.31 -15.85
N TYR A 205 -20.79 -17.07 -17.15
CA TYR A 205 -19.72 -17.37 -18.09
C TYR A 205 -18.67 -16.26 -17.99
N MET A 206 -17.54 -16.59 -17.37
CA MET A 206 -16.29 -15.89 -17.61
C MET A 206 -15.69 -16.50 -18.89
N GLN A 207 -16.09 -15.96 -20.04
CA GLN A 207 -15.39 -16.26 -21.30
C GLN A 207 -14.10 -15.43 -21.33
N LEU A 208 -12.98 -16.15 -21.35
CA LEU A 208 -11.62 -15.65 -21.58
C LEU A 208 -11.44 -15.23 -23.04
#